data_AF-A0A9P5JUI4-F1
#
_entry.id   AF-A0A9P5JUI4-F1
#
_cell.length_a   1.000
_cell.length_b   1.000
_cell.length_c   1.000
_cell.angle_alpha   90.00
_cell.angle_beta   90.00
_cell.angle_gamma   90.00
#
_symmetry.space_group_name_H-M   'P 1'
#
loop_
_entity.id
_entity.type
_entity.pdbx_description
1 polymer ?
#
loop_
_entity_poly.entity_id
_entity_poly.type
_entity_poly.pdbx_seq_one_letter_code
_entity_poly.pdbx_strand_id
1 'polypeptide(L)' 'MLTRGGSACRSCTRTCLSLTTPKEGVRIFAGATFLVNDCAQVREEKCELNPPPYPWFSQTVELAA' A
#
# COMPACT_ATOMS: atom_id res chain seq x y z
N MET A 1 22.40 -27.72 -4.68
CA MET A 1 21.08 -28.01 -4.10
C MET A 1 20.64 -26.82 -3.26
N LEU A 2 19.65 -26.06 -3.72
CA LEU A 2 18.75 -25.25 -2.90
C LEU A 2 17.46 -25.09 -3.70
N THR A 3 16.50 -25.97 -3.43
CA THR A 3 15.13 -25.95 -3.92
C THR A 3 14.29 -25.01 -3.06
N ARG A 4 13.81 -23.89 -3.60
CA ARG A 4 12.65 -23.14 -3.09
C ARG A 4 11.99 -22.51 -4.31
N GLY A 5 10.94 -23.09 -4.86
CA GLY A 5 9.64 -23.18 -4.20
C GLY A 5 8.78 -22.08 -4.80
N GLY A 6 8.22 -22.34 -5.99
CA GLY A 6 7.31 -21.41 -6.64
C GLY A 6 6.06 -21.24 -5.80
N SER A 7 5.72 -19.99 -5.48
CA SER A 7 4.38 -19.62 -5.04
C SER A 7 4.02 -18.29 -5.67
N ALA A 8 2.80 -18.20 -6.17
CA ALA A 8 2.38 -17.24 -7.17
C ALA A 8 2.36 -15.79 -6.67
N CYS A 9 3.07 -14.91 -7.38
CA CYS A 9 2.56 -13.60 -7.79
C CYS A 9 3.01 -13.39 -9.25
N ARG A 10 2.13 -13.73 -10.22
CA ARG A 10 2.35 -13.51 -11.66
C ARG A 10 2.11 -12.05 -12.05
N SER A 11 2.74 -11.13 -11.33
CA SER A 11 2.85 -9.73 -11.72
C SER A 11 4.21 -9.24 -11.26
N CYS A 12 5.10 -8.97 -12.22
CA CYS A 12 6.45 -8.43 -11.99
C CYS A 12 6.40 -6.94 -11.55
N THR A 13 5.32 -6.50 -10.92
CA THR A 13 5.17 -5.13 -10.45
C THR A 13 6.04 -4.95 -9.22
N ARG A 14 7.12 -4.20 -9.38
CA ARG A 14 8.00 -3.76 -8.29
C ARG A 14 7.31 -2.79 -7.33
N THR A 15 6.13 -2.28 -7.73
CA THR A 15 5.42 -1.21 -7.03
C THR A 15 3.92 -1.52 -6.94
N CYS A 16 3.34 -1.31 -5.76
CA CYS A 16 1.91 -1.40 -5.50
C CYS A 16 1.37 -0.01 -5.10
N LEU A 17 0.23 0.39 -5.66
CA LEU A 17 -0.48 1.61 -5.32
C LEU A 17 -1.81 1.24 -4.68
N SER A 18 -1.96 1.56 -3.40
CA SER A 18 -3.21 1.41 -2.67
C SER A 18 -4.00 2.71 -2.73
N LEU A 19 -5.22 2.62 -3.23
CA LEU A 19 -6.16 3.73 -3.25
C LEU A 19 -6.93 3.73 -1.93
N THR A 20 -6.96 4.88 -1.27
CA THR A 20 -7.71 5.11 -0.01
C THR A 20 -7.11 4.40 1.21
N THR A 21 -6.97 3.08 1.16
CA THR A 21 -6.42 2.25 2.26
C THR A 21 -5.66 1.03 1.70
N PRO A 22 -4.59 0.58 2.38
CA PRO A 22 -3.91 -0.65 2.00
C PRO A 22 -4.81 -1.85 2.31
N LYS A 23 -4.99 -2.73 1.33
CA LYS A 23 -5.74 -3.98 1.50
C LYS A 23 -4.87 -5.05 2.14
N GLU A 24 -5.48 -6.06 2.76
CA GLU A 24 -4.78 -7.17 3.43
C GLU A 24 -3.70 -7.83 2.54
N GLY A 25 -3.95 -7.93 1.23
CA GLY A 25 -3.00 -8.50 0.27
C GLY A 25 -1.70 -7.70 0.08
N VAL A 26 -1.63 -6.45 0.55
CA VAL A 26 -0.41 -5.63 0.54
C VAL A 26 0.62 -6.14 1.55
N ARG A 27 0.18 -6.80 2.63
CA ARG A 27 1.09 -7.30 3.69
C ARG A 27 2.10 -8.34 3.21
N ILE A 28 1.77 -9.07 2.15
CA ILE A 28 2.64 -10.08 1.53
C ILE A 28 3.36 -9.54 0.29
N PHE A 29 3.19 -8.25 -0.03
CA PHE A 29 3.82 -7.63 -1.19
C PHE A 29 5.27 -7.26 -0.87
N ALA A 30 6.21 -7.88 -1.58
CA ALA A 30 7.64 -7.69 -1.36
C ALA A 30 8.25 -6.48 -2.11
N GLY A 31 7.41 -5.56 -2.63
CA GLY A 31 7.83 -4.39 -3.39
C GLY A 31 7.48 -3.07 -2.72
N ALA A 32 7.82 -1.96 -3.37
CA ALA A 32 7.51 -0.62 -2.87
C ALA A 32 6.00 -0.38 -2.85
N THR A 33 5.44 0.04 -1.72
CA THR A 33 4.00 0.26 -1.57
C THR A 33 3.75 1.74 -1.33
N PHE A 34 2.84 2.32 -2.11
CA PHE A 34 2.41 3.70 -1.95
C PHE A 34 0.92 3.74 -1.62
N LEU A 35 0.56 4.60 -0.68
CA LEU A 35 -0.82 4.97 -0.39
C LEU A 35 -1.14 6.28 -1.11
N VAL A 36 -2.27 6.32 -1.80
CA VAL A 36 -2.76 7.52 -2.50
C VAL A 36 -3.89 8.16 -1.70
N ASN A 37 -3.79 9.46 -1.45
CA ASN A 37 -4.84 10.22 -0.78
C ASN A 37 -5.98 10.54 -1.76
N ASP A 38 -7.04 9.75 -1.70
CA ASP A 38 -8.31 10.02 -2.39
C ASP A 38 -9.47 10.15 -1.39
N CYS A 39 -9.16 10.35 -0.10
CA CYS A 39 -10.15 10.33 0.96
C CYS A 39 -10.44 11.74 1.47
N ALA A 40 -11.71 12.13 1.51
CA ALA A 40 -12.13 13.29 2.28
C ALA A 40 -11.98 13.00 3.78
N GLN A 41 -11.47 13.95 4.58
CA GLN A 41 -11.25 13.80 6.03
C GLN A 41 -12.45 13.19 6.79
N VAL A 42 -13.67 13.53 6.39
CA VAL A 42 -14.92 13.02 6.99
C VAL A 42 -15.06 11.49 6.85
N ARG A 43 -14.48 10.87 5.82
CA ARG A 43 -14.47 9.41 5.64
C ARG A 43 -13.37 8.74 6.46
N GLU A 44 -12.27 9.43 6.75
CA GLU A 44 -11.16 8.90 7.54
C GLU A 44 -11.56 8.69 8.99
N GLU A 45 -12.21 9.70 9.60
CA GLU A 45 -12.67 9.63 10.99
C GLU A 45 -13.77 8.57 11.17
N LYS A 46 -14.71 8.48 10.23
CA LYS A 46 -15.81 7.50 10.30
C LYS A 46 -15.36 6.04 10.16
N CYS A 47 -14.24 5.81 9.49
CA CYS A 47 -13.71 4.48 9.22
C CYS A 47 -12.44 4.17 10.02
N GLU A 48 -12.08 5.03 10.99
CA GLU A 48 -10.91 4.87 11.87
C GLU A 48 -9.61 4.58 11.08
N LEU A 49 -9.46 5.23 9.92
CA LEU A 49 -8.43 4.85 8.94
C LEU A 49 -7.01 5.25 9.33
N ASN A 50 -6.85 6.20 10.26
CA ASN A 50 -5.57 6.72 10.76
C ASN A 50 -4.45 6.74 9.70
N PRO A 51 -4.66 7.41 8.55
CA PRO A 51 -3.65 7.43 7.50
C PRO A 51 -2.39 8.18 7.94
N PRO A 52 -1.20 7.77 7.46
CA PRO A 52 0.03 8.49 7.74
C PRO A 52 0.01 9.89 7.10
N PRO A 53 0.78 10.85 7.64
CA PRO A 53 0.83 12.20 7.11
C PRO A 53 1.41 12.21 5.68
N TYR A 54 0.68 12.83 4.76
CA TYR A 54 1.16 13.06 3.39
C TYR A 54 2.12 14.25 3.36
N PRO A 55 3.25 14.15 2.63
CA PRO A 55 4.22 15.25 2.58
C PRO A 55 3.70 16.41 1.70
N TRP A 56 3.42 17.55 2.32
CA TRP A 56 3.03 18.82 1.68
C TRP A 56 1.92 18.67 0.62
N PHE A 57 2.28 18.77 -0.65
CA PHE A 57 1.39 18.69 -1.82
C PHE A 57 1.41 17.30 -2.48
N SER A 58 2.11 16.33 -1.89
CA SER A 58 2.14 14.97 -2.41
C SER A 58 0.80 14.28 -2.17
N GLN A 59 0.23 13.74 -3.24
CA GLN A 59 -0.95 12.90 -3.18
C GLN A 59 -0.61 11.45 -2.81
N THR A 60 0.67 11.13 -2.63
CA THR A 60 1.13 9.79 -2.29
C THR A 60 2.10 9.79 -1.11
N VAL A 61 2.05 8.72 -0.33
CA VAL A 61 2.99 8.44 0.77
C VAL A 61 3.49 7.01 0.63
N GLU A 62 4.80 6.82 0.78
CA GLU A 62 5.41 5.50 0.79
C GLU A 62 5.12 4.81 2.13
N LEU A 63 4.60 3.59 2.07
CA LEU A 63 4.38 2.75 3.24
C LEU A 63 5.62 1.89 3.45
N ALA A 64 6.17 1.92 4.67
CA ALA A 64 7.25 1.04 5.06
C ALA A 64 6.79 -0.43 4.97
N ALA A 65 7.63 -1.29 4.39
CA ALA A 65 7.40 -2.72 4.24
C ALA A 65 7.48 -3.46 5.58
#